data_AF-A0A4W3H137-F1
#
_entry.id   AF-A0A4W3H137-F1
#
_cell.length_a   1.000
_cell.length_b   1.000
_cell.length_c   1.000
_cell.angle_alpha   90.00
_cell.angle_beta   90.00
_cell.angle_gamma   90.00
#
_symmetry.space_group_name_H-M   'P 1'
#
loop_
_entity.id
_entity.type
_entity.pdbx_description
1 polymer ?
#
loop_
_entity_poly.entity_id
_entity_poly.type
_entity_poly.pdbx_seq_one_letter_code
_entity_poly.pdbx_strand_id
1 'polypeptide(L)' 'MISQFVKLVAIMCIISTLFSYQADSAALSQSEVLLQRVRRMTPFWRWIAQRPLGASCRGNNECGSKYCWKNRCSSTVHKD' A
#
# COMPACT_ATOMS: atom_id res chain seq x y z
N MET A 1 -25.33 -28.82 19.29
CA MET A 1 -24.56 -28.02 20.26
C MET A 1 -23.09 -27.89 19.85
N ILE A 2 -22.38 -28.99 19.60
CA ILE A 2 -20.97 -29.02 19.15
C ILE A 2 -20.71 -28.22 17.86
N SER A 3 -21.58 -28.33 16.85
CA SER A 3 -21.42 -27.59 15.58
C SER A 3 -21.50 -26.06 15.76
N GLN A 4 -22.28 -25.57 16.72
CA GLN A 4 -22.38 -24.14 17.00
C GLN A 4 -21.13 -23.63 17.71
N PHE A 5 -20.56 -24.44 18.60
CA PHE A 5 -19.32 -24.12 19.29
C PHE A 5 -18.13 -24.01 18.32
N VAL A 6 -18.04 -24.92 17.35
CA VAL A 6 -16.98 -24.89 16.32
C VAL A 6 -17.08 -23.62 15.45
N LYS A 7 -18.29 -23.20 15.09
CA LYS A 7 -18.52 -21.96 14.32
C LYS A 7 -18.07 -20.72 15.09
N LEU A 8 -18.40 -20.64 16.38
CA LEU A 8 -18.00 -19.51 17.22
C LEU A 8 -16.48 -19.43 17.39
N VAL A 9 -15.81 -20.56 17.61
CA VAL A 9 -14.34 -20.61 17.70
C VAL A 9 -13.70 -20.18 16.37
N ALA A 10 -14.20 -20.67 15.24
CA ALA A 10 -13.68 -20.30 13.92
C ALA A 10 -13.83 -18.79 13.64
N ILE A 11 -14.99 -18.21 13.96
CA ILE A 11 -15.23 -16.76 13.80
C ILE A 11 -14.27 -15.95 14.67
N MET A 12 -14.08 -16.34 15.94
CA MET A 12 -13.14 -15.67 16.83
C MET A 12 -11.71 -15.73 16.30
N CYS A 13 -11.26 -16.88 15.79
CA CYS A 13 -9.93 -17.01 15.17
C CYS A 13 -9.76 -16.08 13.96
N ILE A 14 -10.77 -16.02 13.08
CA ILE A 14 -10.75 -15.16 11.89
C ILE A 14 -10.66 -13.68 12.30
N ILE A 15 -11.48 -13.24 13.26
CA ILE A 15 -11.48 -11.85 13.74
C ILE A 15 -10.12 -11.47 14.35
N SER A 16 -9.51 -12.36 15.15
CA SER A 16 -8.18 -12.11 15.73
C SER A 16 -7.11 -11.92 14.64
N THR A 17 -7.10 -12.77 13.61
CA THR A 17 -6.11 -12.65 12.52
C THR A 17 -6.30 -11.39 11.67
N LEU A 18 -7.54 -10.97 11.43
CA LEU A 18 -7.84 -9.73 10.70
C LEU A 18 -7.48 -8.48 11.50
N PHE A 19 -7.64 -8.52 12.83
CA PHE A 19 -7.26 -7.40 13.70
C PHE A 19 -5.74 -7.23 13.76
N SER A 20 -4.97 -8.33 13.82
CA SER A 20 -3.51 -8.29 13.74
C SER A 20 -3.01 -7.71 12.41
N TYR A 21 -3.63 -8.06 11.28
CA TYR A 21 -3.26 -7.53 9.97
C TYR A 21 -3.56 -6.03 9.81
N GLN A 22 -4.64 -5.54 10.44
CA GLN A 22 -4.95 -4.10 10.45
C GLN A 22 -3.94 -3.29 11.28
N ALA A 23 -3.35 -3.86 12.34
CA ALA A 23 -2.31 -3.19 13.11
C ALA A 23 -1.05 -2.89 12.27
N ASP A 24 -0.70 -3.78 11.33
CA ASP A 24 0.40 -3.55 10.37
C ASP A 24 0.02 -2.53 9.28
N SER A 25 -1.28 -2.38 8.99
CA SER A 25 -1.80 -1.50 7.93
C SER A 25 -2.02 -0.05 8.39
N ALA A 26 -2.29 0.17 9.69
CA ALA A 26 -2.41 1.51 10.28
C ALA A 26 -1.03 2.15 10.58
N ALA A 27 0.02 1.34 10.65
CA ALA A 27 1.41 1.77 10.82
C ALA A 27 2.12 2.20 9.51
N LEU A 28 1.40 2.26 8.38
CA LEU A 28 1.92 2.86 7.14
C LEU A 28 1.85 4.40 7.16
N SER A 29 1.59 5.01 8.31
CA SER A 29 1.68 6.47 8.48
C SER A 29 3.06 6.95 8.95
N GLN A 30 3.94 6.11 9.52
CA GLN A 30 5.24 6.61 9.97
C GLN A 30 6.24 5.50 10.31
N SER A 31 7.51 5.77 10.01
CA SER A 31 8.70 4.99 10.37
C SER A 31 9.07 3.83 9.45
N GLU A 32 9.82 4.22 8.42
CA GLU A 32 11.16 3.71 8.12
C GLU A 32 11.80 2.75 9.15
N VAL A 33 12.61 1.83 8.62
CA VAL A 33 13.65 1.04 9.30
C VAL A 33 13.22 -0.29 9.94
N LEU A 34 12.88 -1.26 9.09
CA LEU A 34 13.52 -2.58 9.23
C LEU A 34 13.82 -3.17 7.85
N LEU A 35 15.08 -3.04 7.44
CA LEU A 35 15.66 -3.71 6.27
C LEU A 35 15.82 -5.21 6.53
N GLN A 36 14.75 -5.92 6.88
CA GLN A 36 14.72 -7.36 6.69
C GLN A 36 14.60 -7.57 5.18
N ARG A 37 15.55 -8.28 4.57
CA ARG A 37 15.62 -8.52 3.13
C ARG A 37 14.49 -9.48 2.71
N VAL A 38 13.25 -9.01 2.80
CA VAL A 38 12.07 -9.66 2.25
C VAL A 38 12.35 -9.82 0.77
N ARG A 39 12.30 -11.06 0.29
CA ARG A 39 12.38 -11.39 -1.14
C ARG A 39 11.45 -10.41 -1.84
N ARG A 40 12.01 -9.46 -2.60
CA ARG A 40 11.24 -8.39 -3.24
C ARG A 40 10.35 -9.04 -4.29
N MET A 41 9.22 -9.60 -3.89
CA MET A 41 8.04 -9.60 -4.74
C MET A 41 7.91 -8.14 -5.14
N THR A 42 8.12 -7.85 -6.43
CA THR A 42 7.80 -6.55 -6.99
C THR A 42 6.35 -6.31 -6.60
N PRO A 43 6.06 -5.40 -5.65
CA PRO A 43 4.69 -5.18 -5.24
C PRO A 43 3.90 -4.88 -6.50
N PHE A 44 2.68 -5.39 -6.62
CA PHE A 44 1.86 -5.20 -7.82
C PHE A 44 1.80 -3.71 -8.25
N TRP A 45 1.88 -2.79 -7.28
CA TRP A 45 2.03 -1.35 -7.45
C TRP A 45 3.28 -0.89 -8.24
N ARG A 46 4.35 -1.69 -8.33
CA ARG A 46 5.50 -1.48 -9.24
C ARG A 46 5.25 -2.00 -10.66
N TRP A 47 4.32 -2.93 -10.85
CA TRP A 47 3.90 -3.41 -12.16
C TRP A 47 2.91 -2.47 -12.82
N ILE A 48 2.13 -1.73 -12.02
CA ILE A 48 1.43 -0.54 -12.52
C ILE A 48 2.54 0.44 -12.92
N ALA A 49 2.76 0.63 -14.23
CA ALA A 49 3.82 1.48 -14.79
C ALA A 49 3.73 2.97 -14.37
N GLN A 50 2.76 3.32 -13.54
CA GLN A 50 2.54 4.64 -13.01
C GLN A 50 3.44 4.88 -11.79
N ARG A 51 4.33 5.85 -11.93
CA ARG A 51 5.20 6.36 -10.88
C ARG A 51 4.36 6.98 -9.75
N PRO A 52 4.73 6.76 -8.48
CA PRO A 52 4.08 7.38 -7.33
C PRO A 52 4.40 8.88 -7.27
N LEU A 53 3.71 9.61 -6.37
CA LEU A 53 3.97 11.03 -6.13
C LEU A 53 5.43 11.28 -5.71
N GLY A 54 6.02 12.38 -6.17
CA GLY A 54 7.41 12.75 -5.91
C GLY A 54 8.47 11.98 -6.69
N ALA A 55 8.09 10.90 -7.40
CA ALA A 55 8.99 10.19 -8.29
C ALA A 55 9.34 11.03 -9.53
N SER A 56 10.51 10.77 -10.12
CA SER A 56 10.92 11.47 -11.32
C SER A 56 10.06 11.06 -12.51
N CYS A 57 9.64 12.03 -13.31
CA CYS A 57 8.83 11.86 -14.50
C CYS A 57 9.40 12.67 -15.66
N ARG A 58 9.22 12.16 -16.87
CA ARG A 58 9.51 12.86 -18.13
C ARG A 58 8.24 13.30 -18.86
N GLY A 59 7.12 12.62 -18.59
CA GLY A 59 5.81 12.94 -19.14
C GLY A 59 4.69 12.72 -18.14
N ASN A 60 3.57 13.39 -18.35
CA ASN A 60 2.40 13.35 -17.46
C ASN A 60 1.85 11.94 -17.26
N ASN A 61 1.83 11.12 -18.31
CA ASN A 61 1.27 9.76 -18.28
C ASN A 61 2.11 8.78 -17.46
N GLU A 62 3.35 9.13 -17.13
CA GLU A 62 4.21 8.31 -16.28
C GLU A 62 3.76 8.39 -14.82
N CYS A 63 3.07 9.43 -14.40
CA CYS A 63 2.61 9.61 -13.04
C CYS A 63 1.22 9.02 -12.83
N GLY A 64 0.97 8.39 -11.68
CA GLY A 64 -0.39 7.96 -11.31
C GLY A 64 -1.38 9.12 -11.20
N SER A 65 -0.89 10.30 -10.81
CA SER A 65 -1.65 11.56 -10.79
C SER A 65 -1.85 12.18 -12.19
N LYS A 66 -1.25 11.61 -13.23
CA LYS A 66 -1.22 12.15 -14.61
C LYS A 66 -0.63 13.56 -14.72
N TYR A 67 0.20 13.97 -13.77
CA TYR A 67 0.73 15.33 -13.75
C TYR A 67 2.21 15.35 -13.35
N CYS A 68 3.04 15.88 -14.27
CA CYS A 68 4.48 15.99 -14.13
C CYS A 68 4.89 17.47 -14.05
N TRP A 69 5.52 17.86 -12.94
CA TRP A 69 5.98 19.23 -12.71
C TRP A 69 7.43 19.23 -12.25
N LYS A 70 8.29 20.02 -12.89
CA LYS A 70 9.74 20.07 -12.60
C LYS A 70 10.38 18.67 -12.53
N ASN A 71 10.04 17.81 -13.50
CA ASN A 71 10.47 16.40 -13.58
C ASN A 71 10.09 15.55 -12.36
N ARG A 72 9.04 15.91 -11.59
CA ARG A 72 8.49 15.13 -10.49
C ARG A 72 6.97 15.00 -10.58
N CYS A 73 6.44 13.86 -10.18
CA CYS A 73 4.99 13.65 -10.10
C CYS A 73 4.40 14.50 -8.98
N SER A 74 3.39 15.32 -9.29
CA SER A 74 2.66 16.15 -8.32
C SER A 74 1.18 15.77 -8.31
N SER A 75 0.52 15.90 -7.16
CA SER A 75 -0.93 15.71 -7.01
C SER A 75 -1.72 16.95 -7.38
N THR A 76 -1.08 18.12 -7.39
CA THR A 76 -1.70 19.40 -7.73
C THR A 76 -1.23 19.86 -9.11
N VAL A 77 -2.19 20.30 -9.93
CA VAL A 77 -1.91 20.97 -11.20
C VAL A 77 -1.32 22.33 -10.86
N HIS A 78 0.00 22.46 -10.92
CA HIS A 78 0.64 23.77 -10.97
C HIS A 78 0.46 24.34 -12.38
N LYS A 79 -0.27 25.43 -12.45
CA LYS A 79 -0.44 26.21 -13.67
C LYS A 79 0.42 27.46 -13.47
N ASP A 80 1.39 27.66 -14.35
CA ASP A 80 2.13 28.93 -14.43
C ASP A 80 1.16 30.08 -14.70
#